data_AF-A0AAV6B7W1-F1
#
_entry.id   AF-A0AAV6B7W1-F1
#
_cell.length_a   1.000
_cell.length_b   1.000
_cell.length_c   1.000
_cell.angle_alpha   90.00
_cell.angle_beta   90.00
_cell.angle_gamma   90.00
#
_symmetry.space_group_name_H-M   'P 1'
#
loop_
_entity.id
_entity.type
_entity.pdbx_description
1 polymer ?
#
loop_
_entity_poly.entity_id
_entity_poly.type
_entity_poly.pdbx_seq_one_letter_code
_entity_poly.pdbx_strand_id
1 'polypeptide(L)'
;MSFVQQYLDETQKVVAGLDAAAIEKCVDELARVRERGGRLFILGVGGSAANASHAVNDFRKICGFEAYAPTDNVSELTARTNDEGWATVLSEWLKGSRLGSK
;
A
#
# COMPACT_ATOMS: atom_id res chain seq x y z
N MET A 1 2.28 -10.36 -33.33
CA MET A 1 2.69 -10.83 -31.99
C MET A 1 1.44 -11.28 -31.25
N SER A 2 1.45 -12.39 -30.52
CA SER A 2 0.28 -12.81 -29.73
C SER A 2 0.16 -11.96 -28.46
N PHE A 3 -1.02 -11.94 -27.83
CA PHE A 3 -1.22 -11.25 -26.55
C PHE A 3 -0.25 -11.74 -25.48
N VAL A 4 -0.05 -13.05 -25.36
CA VAL A 4 0.86 -13.64 -24.35
C VAL A 4 2.30 -13.18 -24.60
N GLN A 5 2.77 -13.20 -25.85
CA GLN A 5 4.12 -12.75 -26.15
C GLN A 5 4.28 -11.25 -25.85
N GLN A 6 3.29 -10.43 -26.19
CA GLN A 6 3.30 -9.02 -25.87
C GLN A 6 3.36 -8.77 -24.34
N TYR A 7 2.52 -9.45 -23.56
CA TYR A 7 2.49 -9.31 -22.10
C TYR A 7 3.82 -9.69 -21.44
N LEU A 8 4.44 -10.79 -21.89
CA LEU A 8 5.74 -11.23 -21.36
C LEU A 8 6.85 -10.23 -21.71
N ASP A 9 6.87 -9.72 -22.94
CA ASP A 9 7.83 -8.71 -23.37
C ASP A 9 7.65 -7.39 -22.62
N GLU A 10 6.41 -6.96 -22.39
CA GLU A 10 6.10 -5.77 -21.58
C GLU A 10 6.52 -5.95 -20.12
N THR A 11 6.27 -7.12 -19.54
CA THR A 11 6.71 -7.45 -18.18
C THR A 11 8.22 -7.36 -18.05
N GLN A 12 8.97 -7.93 -19.00
CA GLN A 12 10.44 -7.85 -19.00
C GLN A 12 10.92 -6.41 -19.10
N LYS A 13 10.34 -5.59 -19.97
CA LYS A 13 10.70 -4.17 -20.12
C LYS A 13 10.44 -3.38 -18.85
N VAL A 14 9.29 -3.61 -18.19
CA VAL A 14 8.95 -2.95 -16.93
C VAL A 14 9.94 -3.34 -15.84
N VAL A 15 10.22 -4.64 -15.68
CA VAL A 15 11.16 -5.14 -14.67
C VAL A 15 12.58 -4.63 -14.92
N ALA A 16 13.04 -4.63 -16.17
CA ALA A 16 14.36 -4.11 -16.54
C ALA A 16 14.51 -2.59 -16.32
N GLY A 17 13.39 -1.86 -16.31
CA GLY A 17 13.36 -0.42 -16.02
C GLY A 17 13.34 -0.07 -14.53
N LEU A 18 13.26 -1.05 -13.63
CA LEU A 18 13.28 -0.79 -12.19
C LEU A 18 14.70 -0.42 -11.72
N ASP A 19 14.80 0.66 -10.95
CA ASP A 19 16.06 1.07 -10.32
C ASP A 19 16.29 0.27 -9.03
N ALA A 20 17.26 -0.64 -9.07
CA ALA A 20 17.63 -1.47 -7.93
C ALA A 20 18.07 -0.63 -6.71
N ALA A 21 18.79 0.48 -6.92
CA ALA A 21 19.25 1.32 -5.82
C ALA A 21 18.08 2.06 -5.15
N ALA A 22 17.07 2.45 -5.93
CA ALA A 22 15.84 3.03 -5.38
C ALA A 22 15.04 2.01 -4.55
N ILE A 23 15.01 0.74 -4.99
CA ILE A 23 14.36 -0.35 -4.24
C ILE A 23 15.07 -0.58 -2.91
N GLU A 24 16.41 -0.71 -2.90
CA GLU A 24 17.18 -0.88 -1.66
C GLU A 24 16.96 0.29 -0.69
N LYS A 25 16.94 1.52 -1.20
CA LYS A 25 16.64 2.70 -0.38
C LYS A 25 15.23 2.64 0.23
N CYS A 26 14.24 2.13 -0.50
CA CYS A 26 12.90 1.91 0.03
C CYS A 26 12.91 0.88 1.17
N VAL A 27 13.65 -0.23 1.00
CA VAL A 27 13.82 -1.28 2.03
C VAL A 27 14.47 -0.70 3.29
N ASP A 28 15.53 0.10 3.16
CA ASP A 28 16.19 0.77 4.28
C ASP A 28 15.24 1.69 5.05
N GLU A 29 14.43 2.50 4.35
CA GLU A 29 13.46 3.38 4.99
C GLU A 29 12.36 2.60 5.71
N LEU A 30 11.89 1.50 5.12
CA LEU A 30 10.93 0.60 5.77
C LEU A 30 11.53 -0.04 7.03
N ALA A 31 12.78 -0.53 6.98
CA ALA A 31 13.47 -1.06 8.14
C ALA A 31 13.54 -0.04 9.28
N ARG A 32 13.93 1.21 8.97
CA ARG A 32 13.93 2.32 9.93
C ARG A 32 12.55 2.65 10.49
N VAL A 33 11.47 2.48 9.70
CA VAL A 33 10.09 2.63 10.19
C VAL A 33 9.78 1.59 11.24
N ARG A 34 10.11 0.32 10.96
CA ARG A 34 9.87 -0.77 11.90
C ARG A 34 10.68 -0.62 13.18
N GLU A 35 11.97 -0.31 13.09
CA GLU A 35 12.88 -0.22 14.23
C GLU A 35 12.45 0.83 15.27
N ARG A 36 11.85 1.93 14.83
CA ARG A 36 11.32 2.96 15.72
C ARG A 36 9.88 2.70 16.21
N GLY A 37 9.33 1.50 15.98
CA GLY A 37 7.94 1.17 16.31
C GLY A 37 6.93 1.97 15.48
N GLY A 38 7.30 2.36 14.26
CA GLY A 38 6.44 3.10 13.35
C GLY A 38 5.38 2.23 12.69
N ARG A 39 4.46 2.90 11.98
CA ARG A 39 3.30 2.29 11.34
C ARG A 39 3.38 2.43 9.82
N LEU A 40 2.92 1.40 9.11
CA LEU A 40 2.84 1.38 7.65
C LEU A 40 1.37 1.42 7.20
N PHE A 41 1.04 2.39 6.36
CA PHE A 41 -0.28 2.50 5.75
C PHE A 41 -0.16 2.23 4.26
N ILE A 42 -0.82 1.18 3.76
CA ILE A 42 -0.76 0.77 2.35
C ILE A 42 -2.10 1.09 1.71
N LEU A 43 -2.08 1.98 0.70
CA LEU A 43 -3.28 2.51 0.09
C LEU A 43 -3.50 1.87 -1.28
N GLY A 44 -4.75 1.54 -1.59
CA GLY A 44 -5.16 1.01 -2.89
C GLY A 44 -6.67 1.18 -3.09
N VAL A 45 -7.10 1.24 -4.35
CA VAL A 45 -8.52 1.35 -4.74
C VAL A 45 -8.80 0.32 -5.84
N GLY A 46 -10.00 -0.26 -5.87
CA GLY A 46 -10.36 -1.30 -6.84
C GLY A 46 -9.52 -2.55 -6.66
N GLY A 47 -9.00 -3.13 -7.74
CA GLY A 47 -8.08 -4.28 -7.65
C GLY A 47 -6.84 -4.00 -6.80
N SER A 48 -6.34 -2.75 -6.80
CA SER A 48 -5.20 -2.36 -5.96
C SER A 48 -5.51 -2.37 -4.47
N ALA A 49 -6.78 -2.28 -4.07
CA ALA A 49 -7.18 -2.43 -2.66
C ALA A 49 -6.92 -3.86 -2.17
N ALA A 50 -7.18 -4.87 -3.02
CA ALA A 50 -6.85 -6.25 -2.70
C ALA A 50 -5.32 -6.47 -2.60
N ASN A 51 -4.53 -5.86 -3.50
CA ASN A 51 -3.07 -5.89 -3.41
C ASN A 51 -2.56 -5.23 -2.13
N ALA A 52 -3.14 -4.09 -1.73
CA ALA A 52 -2.78 -3.40 -0.49
C ALA A 52 -3.07 -4.27 0.75
N SER A 53 -4.27 -4.86 0.81
CA SER A 53 -4.67 -5.79 1.87
C SER A 53 -3.75 -7.02 1.96
N HIS A 54 -3.42 -7.62 0.80
CA HIS A 54 -2.46 -8.72 0.74
C HIS A 54 -1.08 -8.32 1.24
N ALA A 55 -0.55 -7.17 0.80
CA ALA A 55 0.73 -6.66 1.27
C ALA A 55 0.72 -6.44 2.80
N VAL A 56 -0.37 -5.93 3.37
CA VAL A 56 -0.53 -5.78 4.83
C VAL A 56 -0.40 -7.11 5.55
N ASN A 57 -0.97 -8.20 5.03
CA ASN A 57 -0.79 -9.53 5.61
C ASN A 57 0.69 -9.93 5.67
N ASP A 58 1.43 -9.73 4.56
CA ASP A 58 2.86 -10.05 4.50
C ASP A 58 3.69 -9.17 5.44
N PHE A 59 3.44 -7.85 5.44
CA PHE A 59 4.15 -6.92 6.31
C PHE A 59 3.91 -7.20 7.80
N ARG A 60 2.69 -7.58 8.18
CA ARG A 60 2.37 -7.94 9.56
C ARG A 60 2.95 -9.30 9.94
N LYS A 61 2.74 -10.33 9.13
CA LYS A 61 3.08 -11.73 9.44
C LYS A 61 4.58 -12.03 9.29
N ILE A 62 5.20 -11.51 8.25
CA ILE A 62 6.58 -11.85 7.87
C ILE A 62 7.54 -10.75 8.33
N CYS A 63 7.19 -9.49 8.07
CA CYS A 63 8.11 -8.38 8.32
C CYS A 63 8.00 -7.77 9.73
N GLY A 64 6.94 -8.09 10.50
CA GLY A 64 6.75 -7.63 11.88
C GLY A 64 6.35 -6.15 12.01
N PHE A 65 5.63 -5.60 11.04
CA PHE A 65 5.13 -4.23 11.10
C PHE A 65 3.77 -4.12 11.81
N GLU A 66 3.55 -2.99 12.47
CA GLU A 66 2.21 -2.45 12.61
C GLU A 66 1.78 -1.85 11.27
N ALA A 67 0.95 -2.58 10.50
CA ALA A 67 0.51 -2.16 9.17
C ALA A 67 -1.00 -2.26 8.96
N TYR A 68 -1.54 -1.39 8.09
CA TYR A 68 -2.97 -1.27 7.81
C TYR A 68 -3.24 -0.94 6.33
N ALA A 69 -4.33 -1.48 5.79
CA ALA A 69 -4.94 -1.03 4.55
C ALA A 69 -6.29 -0.38 4.90
N PRO A 70 -6.48 0.94 4.69
CA PRO A 70 -7.71 1.63 5.08
C PRO A 70 -8.99 1.08 4.44
N THR A 71 -8.84 0.36 3.32
CA THR A 71 -9.96 -0.24 2.59
C THR A 71 -10.46 -1.56 3.18
N ASP A 72 -9.79 -2.15 4.16
CA ASP A 72 -10.19 -3.44 4.74
C ASP A 72 -11.48 -3.34 5.57
N ASN A 73 -11.71 -2.20 6.22
CA ASN A 73 -12.93 -1.96 6.99
C ASN A 73 -14.03 -1.41 6.07
N VAL A 74 -14.74 -2.32 5.40
CA VAL A 74 -15.82 -1.97 4.44
C VAL A 74 -16.90 -1.10 5.07
N SER A 75 -17.25 -1.33 6.34
CA SER A 75 -18.26 -0.52 7.02
C SER A 75 -17.81 0.92 7.21
N GLU A 76 -16.55 1.16 7.62
CA GLU A 76 -16.02 2.51 7.74
C GLU A 76 -15.81 3.18 6.37
N LEU A 77 -15.29 2.43 5.40
CA LEU A 77 -15.09 2.88 4.02
C LEU A 77 -16.40 3.42 3.41
N THR A 78 -17.48 2.66 3.53
CA THR A 78 -18.77 3.04 2.95
C THR A 78 -19.47 4.15 3.75
N ALA A 79 -19.37 4.15 5.09
CA ALA A 79 -19.89 5.25 5.92
C ALA A 79 -19.23 6.59 5.58
N ARG A 80 -17.89 6.64 5.51
CA ARG A 80 -17.16 7.87 5.11
C ARG A 80 -17.53 8.32 3.71
N THR A 81 -17.66 7.38 2.77
CA THR A 81 -18.07 7.72 1.40
C THR A 81 -19.46 8.35 1.37
N ASN A 82 -20.40 7.84 2.17
CA ASN A 82 -21.77 8.35 2.26
C ASN A 82 -21.83 9.72 2.95
N ASP A 83 -21.14 9.87 4.07
CA ASP A 83 -21.30 11.03 4.97
C ASP A 83 -20.39 12.22 4.57
N GLU A 84 -19.17 11.93 4.14
CA GLU A 84 -18.10 12.91 3.90
C GLU A 84 -17.65 12.96 2.42
N GLY A 85 -18.12 12.02 1.59
CA GLY A 85 -17.79 11.90 0.18
C GLY A 85 -16.52 11.09 -0.10
N TRP A 86 -16.42 10.51 -1.31
CA TRP A 86 -15.30 9.64 -1.70
C TRP A 86 -13.91 10.29 -1.55
N ALA A 87 -13.80 11.59 -1.82
CA ALA A 87 -12.52 12.31 -1.83
C ALA A 87 -11.82 12.36 -0.46
N THR A 88 -12.55 12.14 0.63
CA THR A 88 -12.06 12.30 2.01
C THR A 88 -11.73 10.97 2.69
N VAL A 89 -12.24 9.85 2.16
CA VAL A 89 -12.18 8.51 2.76
C VAL A 89 -10.79 8.17 3.33
N LEU A 90 -9.74 8.24 2.50
CA LEU A 90 -8.39 7.85 2.91
C LEU A 90 -7.76 8.89 3.85
N SER A 91 -7.96 10.18 3.59
CA SER A 91 -7.39 11.24 4.43
C SER A 91 -7.99 11.25 5.83
N GLU A 92 -9.31 11.07 5.97
CA GLU A 92 -9.96 11.07 7.29
C GLU A 92 -9.68 9.79 8.06
N TRP A 93 -9.56 8.64 7.36
CA TRP A 93 -9.11 7.40 8.00
C TRP A 93 -7.69 7.54 8.56
N LEU A 94 -6.76 8.15 7.80
CA LEU A 94 -5.39 8.40 8.24
C LEU A 94 -5.32 9.40 9.39
N LYS A 95 -6.14 10.47 9.38
CA LYS A 95 -6.27 11.41 10.49
C LYS A 95 -6.78 10.73 11.76
N GLY A 96 -7.84 9.91 11.66
CA GLY A 96 -8.35 9.10 12.78
C GLY A 96 -7.30 8.13 13.32
N SER A 97 -6.46 7.61 12.42
CA SER A 97 -5.29 6.80 12.75
C SER A 97 -4.09 7.63 13.24
N ARG A 98 -4.26 8.91 13.57
CA ARG A 98 -3.21 9.79 14.11
C ARG A 98 -1.98 9.83 13.19
N LEU A 99 -2.16 9.83 11.88
CA LEU A 99 -1.07 10.15 10.96
C LEU A 99 -0.67 11.61 11.18
N GLY A 100 0.59 11.84 11.52
CA GLY A 100 1.14 13.16 11.82
C GLY A 100 2.58 13.28 11.38
N SER A 101 3.15 14.48 11.50
CA SER A 101 4.58 14.69 11.31
C SER A 101 5.37 13.82 12.28
N LYS A 102 6.50 13.27 11.81
CA LYS A 102 7.51 12.70 12.70
C LYS A 102 8.11 13.77 13.60
#